data_AF-A0A6J2YDY6-F1
#
_entry.id   AF-A0A6J2YDY6-F1
#
_cell.length_a   1.000
_cell.length_b   1.000
_cell.length_c   1.000
_cell.angle_alpha   90.00
_cell.angle_beta   90.00
_cell.angle_gamma   90.00
#
_symmetry.space_group_name_H-M   'P 1'
#
loop_
_entity.id
_entity.type
_entity.pdbx_description
1 polymer ?
#
loop_
_entity_poly.entity_id
_entity_poly.type
_entity_poly.pdbx_seq_one_letter_code
_entity_poly.pdbx_strand_id
1 'polypeptide(L)'
;MSLHDYKEKCECAEDHDDLLNFLQTIVDQACSYKDRYFETHKIQDAINKNSDIASLINKNVEIFNKHEKLGLKISKAYYNFLKGKLLNVYPTYSQDAELLLSKAIKLDPKLVDAWNELGECYCKNDDLVKAKSCFEGALKEKRNKISLRNLSILIRQENYTTREQKIENIEKGLSFAKEAIQLDPYDGLSWAILGNAYLSHFFGIQQHPNTLKQCLSAYSQAEKDIVAKSTSDLHYNKGITFKYQEEYKLALESFNEASLYDPTWEQPGEKEKQLLRYLQEVQDLVTTKGKLKPKKLHQILTSIDSKQLGPYGGGSYISSKGEQAKLTEISYNSMKPGLNEEKVILGKVICSVRNEDTVPFTFCSVDKNGSIIVTTVFNLADGKGVIIGDSVAIPEPFVTDVNFSYKDNNFSFRMVRVETPVIMVVNSKKLGRNLQAGVQMSISRKFD
;
A
#
# COMPACT_ATOMS: atom_id res chain seq x y z
N MET A 1 59.11 -11.46 -22.08
CA MET A 1 60.02 -10.90 -21.05
C MET A 1 59.57 -9.47 -20.79
N SER A 2 59.13 -9.03 -19.62
CA SER A 2 58.80 -9.64 -18.34
C SER A 2 57.63 -8.84 -17.76
N LEU A 3 56.66 -9.52 -17.17
CA LEU A 3 55.79 -8.94 -16.14
C LEU A 3 56.73 -8.35 -15.07
N HIS A 4 56.72 -7.03 -14.92
CA HIS A 4 57.26 -6.40 -13.73
C HIS A 4 56.08 -6.07 -12.83
N ASP A 5 56.01 -6.81 -11.73
CA ASP A 5 55.16 -6.60 -10.58
C ASP A 5 55.14 -5.12 -10.17
N TYR A 6 53.98 -4.50 -10.27
CA TYR A 6 53.63 -3.35 -9.44
C TYR A 6 52.69 -3.84 -8.34
N LYS A 7 53.25 -4.52 -7.33
CA LYS A 7 52.63 -4.56 -6.00
C LYS A 7 52.78 -3.17 -5.37
N GLU A 8 51.95 -2.22 -5.80
CA GLU A 8 51.89 -0.88 -5.19
C GLU A 8 51.19 -0.98 -3.84
N LYS A 9 52.00 -0.98 -2.76
CA LYS A 9 51.51 -0.99 -1.39
C LYS A 9 50.70 0.26 -1.09
N CYS A 10 49.52 0.06 -0.52
CA CYS A 10 48.74 1.09 0.14
C CYS A 10 49.56 1.75 1.27
N GLU A 11 49.36 3.07 1.50
CA GLU A 11 49.93 3.79 2.67
C GLU A 11 49.50 3.17 4.03
N CYS A 12 48.51 2.27 4.02
CA CYS A 12 48.00 1.51 5.15
C CYS A 12 48.78 0.22 5.48
N ALA A 13 49.86 -0.09 4.75
CA ALA A 13 50.69 -1.29 4.92
C ALA A 13 50.02 -2.65 4.62
N GLU A 14 48.79 -2.66 4.10
CA GLU A 14 48.08 -3.86 3.64
C GLU A 14 48.35 -4.12 2.13
N ASP A 15 48.62 -5.38 1.79
CA ASP A 15 48.84 -5.86 0.42
C ASP A 15 47.46 -6.27 -0.13
N HIS A 16 46.89 -5.46 -1.03
CA HIS A 16 45.65 -5.82 -1.73
C HIS A 16 45.99 -6.22 -3.16
N ASP A 17 45.78 -7.49 -3.52
CA ASP A 17 45.95 -7.94 -4.92
C ASP A 17 44.93 -7.25 -5.86
N ASP A 18 43.77 -6.81 -5.35
CA ASP A 18 42.81 -5.91 -6.02
C ASP A 18 42.08 -5.00 -5.00
N LEU A 19 42.55 -3.75 -4.87
CA LEU A 19 41.98 -2.77 -3.93
C LEU A 19 40.51 -2.43 -4.24
N LEU A 20 40.11 -2.32 -5.50
CA LEU A 20 38.76 -1.89 -5.84
C LEU A 20 37.75 -3.00 -5.54
N ASN A 21 38.13 -4.27 -5.77
CA ASN A 21 37.32 -5.41 -5.37
C ASN A 21 37.20 -5.53 -3.83
N PHE A 22 38.26 -5.23 -3.09
CA PHE A 22 38.21 -5.14 -1.63
C PHE A 22 37.20 -4.07 -1.16
N LEU A 23 37.27 -2.86 -1.70
CA LEU A 23 36.33 -1.78 -1.38
C LEU A 23 34.89 -2.12 -1.79
N GLN A 24 34.68 -2.76 -2.94
CA GLN A 24 33.38 -3.26 -3.39
C GLN A 24 32.79 -4.27 -2.39
N THR A 25 33.61 -5.20 -1.89
CA THR A 25 33.18 -6.18 -0.87
C THR A 25 32.70 -5.48 0.40
N ILE A 26 33.37 -4.41 0.84
CA ILE A 26 32.93 -3.62 2.01
C ILE A 26 31.56 -2.98 1.75
N VAL A 27 31.35 -2.42 0.57
CA VAL A 27 30.06 -1.82 0.18
C VAL A 27 28.95 -2.87 0.14
N ASP A 28 29.21 -4.02 -0.46
CA ASP A 28 28.22 -5.11 -0.55
C ASP A 28 27.86 -5.67 0.82
N GLN A 29 28.83 -5.76 1.73
CA GLN A 29 28.57 -6.11 3.13
C GLN A 29 27.69 -5.07 3.82
N ALA A 30 27.91 -3.78 3.59
CA ALA A 30 27.07 -2.71 4.15
C ALA A 30 25.64 -2.73 3.59
N CYS A 31 25.49 -2.91 2.27
CA CYS A 31 24.18 -3.10 1.63
C CYS A 31 23.47 -4.34 2.19
N SER A 32 24.16 -5.48 2.26
CA SER A 32 23.59 -6.71 2.79
C SER A 32 23.22 -6.59 4.26
N TYR A 33 24.01 -5.88 5.06
CA TYR A 33 23.71 -5.62 6.47
C TYR A 33 22.40 -4.84 6.63
N LYS A 34 22.18 -3.80 5.81
CA LYS A 34 20.93 -3.02 5.78
C LYS A 34 19.73 -3.88 5.36
N ASP A 35 19.87 -4.61 4.26
CA ASP A 35 18.77 -5.34 3.62
C ASP A 35 18.37 -6.60 4.40
N ARG A 36 19.35 -7.22 5.07
CA ARG A 36 19.19 -8.49 5.81
C ARG A 36 19.36 -8.32 7.32
N TYR A 37 19.16 -7.09 7.83
CA TYR A 37 19.34 -6.73 9.24
C TYR A 37 18.61 -7.69 10.21
N PHE A 38 17.40 -8.11 9.86
CA PHE A 38 16.55 -8.99 10.67
C PHE A 38 16.89 -10.48 10.59
N GLU A 39 17.91 -10.88 9.82
CA GLU A 39 18.46 -12.24 9.92
C GLU A 39 19.43 -12.38 11.09
N THR A 40 20.06 -11.27 11.51
CA THR A 40 21.07 -11.25 12.58
C THR A 40 20.59 -10.51 13.84
N HIS A 41 19.57 -9.67 13.72
CA HIS A 41 18.96 -8.91 14.82
C HIS A 41 17.52 -9.31 15.03
N LYS A 42 17.02 -9.19 16.27
CA LYS A 42 15.62 -9.47 16.56
C LYS A 42 14.76 -8.30 16.12
N ILE A 43 13.47 -8.55 15.92
CA ILE A 43 12.51 -7.49 15.55
C ILE A 43 12.44 -6.38 16.62
N GLN A 44 12.69 -6.69 17.89
CA GLN A 44 12.75 -5.68 18.96
C GLN A 44 13.90 -4.68 18.78
N ASP A 45 14.95 -5.06 18.04
CA ASP A 45 16.12 -4.21 17.78
C ASP A 45 15.92 -3.30 16.55
N ALA A 46 14.72 -3.31 15.93
CA ALA A 46 14.40 -2.49 14.75
C ALA A 46 14.62 -0.98 15.00
N ILE A 47 14.38 -0.51 16.22
CA ILE A 47 14.59 0.90 16.60
C ILE A 47 16.06 1.33 16.49
N ASN A 48 17.01 0.39 16.64
CA ASN A 48 18.45 0.65 16.57
C ASN A 48 19.00 0.51 15.14
N LYS A 49 18.20 0.02 14.18
CA LYS A 49 18.66 -0.29 12.83
C LYS A 49 19.39 0.88 12.16
N ASN A 50 18.82 2.08 12.26
CA ASN A 50 19.41 3.27 11.64
C ASN A 50 20.72 3.69 12.33
N SER A 51 20.83 3.61 13.66
CA SER A 51 22.07 3.93 14.37
C SER A 51 23.18 2.92 14.05
N ASP A 52 22.83 1.65 13.92
CA ASP A 52 23.79 0.59 13.61
C ASP A 52 24.33 0.74 12.17
N ILE A 53 23.43 1.05 11.22
CA ILE A 53 23.83 1.37 9.84
C ILE A 53 24.74 2.60 9.82
N ALA A 54 24.41 3.67 10.56
CA ALA A 54 25.25 4.87 10.63
C ALA A 54 26.65 4.56 11.16
N SER A 55 26.74 3.77 12.24
CA SER A 55 28.03 3.34 12.81
C SER A 55 28.85 2.52 11.83
N LEU A 56 28.21 1.58 11.10
CA LEU A 56 28.86 0.78 10.08
C LEU A 56 29.40 1.63 8.92
N ILE A 57 28.60 2.58 8.43
CA ILE A 57 29.00 3.50 7.37
C ILE A 57 30.20 4.32 7.81
N ASN A 58 30.17 4.93 9.01
CA ASN A 58 31.28 5.75 9.50
C ASN A 58 32.60 4.97 9.57
N LYS A 59 32.57 3.75 10.11
CA LYS A 59 33.75 2.86 10.15
C LYS A 59 34.27 2.56 8.74
N ASN A 60 33.38 2.26 7.80
CA ASN A 60 33.77 1.93 6.44
C ASN A 60 34.29 3.16 5.67
N VAL A 61 33.75 4.36 5.94
CA VAL A 61 34.24 5.62 5.36
C VAL A 61 35.70 5.89 5.79
N GLU A 62 36.08 5.59 7.03
CA GLU A 62 37.49 5.69 7.46
C GLU A 62 38.41 4.78 6.65
N ILE A 63 37.96 3.56 6.33
CA ILE A 63 38.70 2.63 5.47
C ILE A 63 38.86 3.26 4.07
N PHE A 64 37.77 3.73 3.46
CA PHE A 64 37.83 4.41 2.17
C PHE A 64 38.81 5.59 2.16
N ASN A 65 38.80 6.43 3.21
CA ASN A 65 39.70 7.57 3.33
C ASN A 65 41.19 7.15 3.36
N LYS A 66 41.53 6.03 4.02
CA LYS A 66 42.91 5.50 4.03
C LYS A 66 43.38 5.06 2.64
N HIS A 67 42.45 4.59 1.80
CA HIS A 67 42.75 4.09 0.45
C HIS A 67 42.51 5.12 -0.67
N GLU A 68 42.13 6.36 -0.33
CA GLU A 68 41.61 7.32 -1.31
C GLU A 68 42.59 7.64 -2.44
N LYS A 69 43.84 7.93 -2.12
CA LYS A 69 44.87 8.27 -3.11
C LYS A 69 45.06 7.14 -4.14
N LEU A 70 45.20 5.90 -3.65
CA LEU A 70 45.44 4.73 -4.49
C LEU A 70 44.17 4.35 -5.28
N GLY A 71 43.00 4.33 -4.63
CA GLY A 71 41.72 4.05 -5.28
C GLY A 71 41.41 5.01 -6.43
N LEU A 72 41.64 6.32 -6.22
CA LEU A 72 41.49 7.34 -7.26
C LEU A 72 42.53 7.20 -8.38
N LYS A 73 43.74 6.71 -8.08
CA LYS A 73 44.78 6.45 -9.10
C LYS A 73 44.40 5.26 -9.98
N ILE A 74 43.83 4.20 -9.39
CA ILE A 74 43.40 2.99 -10.12
C ILE A 74 42.17 3.28 -10.98
N SER A 75 41.08 3.78 -10.38
CA SER A 75 39.88 4.17 -11.11
C SER A 75 39.11 5.26 -10.38
N LYS A 76 39.22 6.50 -10.87
CA LYS A 76 38.48 7.64 -10.34
C LYS A 76 36.97 7.38 -10.37
N ALA A 77 36.44 6.91 -11.49
CA ALA A 77 34.99 6.71 -11.65
C ALA A 77 34.47 5.69 -10.64
N TYR A 78 35.08 4.51 -10.58
CA TYR A 78 34.60 3.41 -9.76
C TYR A 78 34.82 3.66 -8.25
N TYR A 79 35.95 4.26 -7.86
CA TYR A 79 36.16 4.64 -6.45
C TYR A 79 35.11 5.66 -5.96
N ASN A 80 34.81 6.70 -6.76
CA ASN A 80 33.77 7.66 -6.41
C ASN A 80 32.40 6.99 -6.32
N PHE A 81 32.08 6.07 -7.25
CA PHE A 81 30.86 5.28 -7.19
C PHE A 81 30.76 4.47 -5.89
N LEU A 82 31.79 3.69 -5.53
CA LEU A 82 31.79 2.85 -4.35
C LEU A 82 31.61 3.66 -3.06
N LYS A 83 32.36 4.77 -2.92
CA LYS A 83 32.25 5.66 -1.76
C LYS A 83 30.88 6.34 -1.70
N GLY A 84 30.36 6.79 -2.84
CA GLY A 84 29.02 7.37 -2.94
C GLY A 84 27.92 6.37 -2.58
N LYS A 85 28.01 5.14 -3.08
CA LYS A 85 27.09 4.04 -2.76
C LYS A 85 27.12 3.70 -1.27
N LEU A 86 28.30 3.63 -0.65
CA LEU A 86 28.44 3.41 0.80
C LEU A 86 27.68 4.47 1.61
N LEU A 87 27.86 5.76 1.28
CA LEU A 87 27.16 6.85 1.95
C LEU A 87 25.64 6.77 1.71
N ASN A 88 25.24 6.33 0.51
CA ASN A 88 23.84 6.15 0.14
C ASN A 88 23.19 4.90 0.79
N VAL A 89 23.93 4.08 1.56
CA VAL A 89 23.31 3.01 2.37
C VAL A 89 22.41 3.61 3.46
N TYR A 90 22.76 4.79 3.99
CA TYR A 90 21.96 5.44 5.02
C TYR A 90 20.60 5.89 4.46
N PRO A 91 19.47 5.77 5.21
CA PRO A 91 18.14 6.05 4.66
C PRO A 91 17.88 7.52 4.27
N THR A 92 18.57 8.48 4.87
CA THR A 92 18.37 9.91 4.58
C THR A 92 19.31 10.41 3.49
N TYR A 93 18.96 11.55 2.88
CA TYR A 93 19.77 12.20 1.85
C TYR A 93 21.19 12.55 2.36
N SER A 94 22.17 12.40 1.48
CA SER A 94 23.57 12.77 1.70
C SER A 94 24.09 13.56 0.49
N GLN A 95 24.43 14.83 0.71
CA GLN A 95 25.01 15.69 -0.33
C GLN A 95 26.37 15.15 -0.82
N ASP A 96 27.16 14.55 0.07
CA ASP A 96 28.43 13.93 -0.31
C ASP A 96 28.22 12.72 -1.23
N ALA A 97 27.19 11.90 -0.96
CA ALA A 97 26.81 10.81 -1.85
C ALA A 97 26.43 11.34 -3.24
N GLU A 98 25.57 12.36 -3.30
CA GLU A 98 25.17 13.00 -4.57
C GLU A 98 26.39 13.47 -5.38
N LEU A 99 27.33 14.18 -4.73
CA LEU A 99 28.53 14.72 -5.37
C LEU A 99 29.43 13.61 -5.92
N LEU A 100 29.66 12.55 -5.14
CA LEU A 100 30.51 11.42 -5.54
C LEU A 100 29.87 10.62 -6.68
N LEU A 101 28.58 10.30 -6.59
CA LEU A 101 27.85 9.56 -7.62
C LEU A 101 27.73 10.36 -8.92
N SER A 102 27.48 11.67 -8.83
CA SER A 102 27.49 12.57 -9.99
C SER A 102 28.86 12.63 -10.67
N LYS A 103 29.96 12.61 -9.90
CA LYS A 103 31.32 12.53 -10.47
C LYS A 103 31.56 11.18 -11.14
N ALA A 104 31.11 10.08 -10.53
CA ALA A 104 31.26 8.74 -11.09
C ALA A 104 30.61 8.62 -12.47
N ILE A 105 29.35 9.05 -12.61
CA ILE A 105 28.61 9.02 -13.89
C ILE A 105 29.25 9.92 -14.95
N LYS A 106 29.76 11.10 -14.57
CA LYS A 106 30.45 11.99 -15.52
C LYS A 106 31.74 11.37 -16.07
N LEU A 107 32.44 10.59 -15.26
CA LEU A 107 33.70 9.94 -15.64
C LEU A 107 33.46 8.63 -16.41
N ASP A 108 32.43 7.88 -16.03
CA ASP A 108 32.00 6.65 -16.71
C ASP A 108 30.46 6.59 -16.80
N PRO A 109 29.88 7.09 -17.91
CA PRO A 109 28.43 7.06 -18.11
C PRO A 109 27.85 5.65 -18.23
N LYS A 110 28.67 4.62 -18.50
CA LYS A 110 28.20 3.23 -18.66
C LYS A 110 27.99 2.52 -17.33
N LEU A 111 28.37 3.15 -16.21
CA LEU A 111 28.22 2.59 -14.88
C LEU A 111 26.75 2.70 -14.41
N VAL A 112 25.93 1.75 -14.86
CA VAL A 112 24.48 1.67 -14.62
C VAL A 112 24.13 1.73 -13.13
N ASP A 113 24.93 1.09 -12.28
CA ASP A 113 24.69 1.11 -10.84
C ASP A 113 24.90 2.51 -10.23
N ALA A 114 25.84 3.31 -10.75
CA ALA A 114 26.01 4.69 -10.29
C ALA A 114 24.79 5.56 -10.62
N TRP A 115 24.18 5.36 -11.79
CA TRP A 115 22.92 6.01 -12.15
C TRP A 115 21.79 5.63 -11.21
N ASN A 116 21.66 4.34 -10.88
CA ASN A 116 20.65 3.85 -9.94
C ASN A 116 20.83 4.44 -8.54
N GLU A 117 22.06 4.41 -8.02
CA GLU A 117 22.38 4.97 -6.71
C GLU A 117 22.14 6.48 -6.65
N LEU A 118 22.51 7.22 -7.72
CA LEU A 118 22.22 8.66 -7.79
C LEU A 118 20.71 8.93 -7.84
N GLY A 119 19.96 8.11 -8.58
CA GLY A 119 18.51 8.20 -8.63
C GLY A 119 17.88 7.98 -7.25
N GLU A 120 18.33 6.98 -6.50
CA GLU A 120 17.89 6.75 -5.13
C GLU A 120 18.28 7.89 -4.18
N CYS A 121 19.48 8.46 -4.36
CA CYS A 121 19.92 9.64 -3.61
C CYS A 121 18.99 10.84 -3.84
N TYR A 122 18.56 11.08 -5.09
CA TYR A 122 17.58 12.13 -5.42
C TYR A 122 16.19 11.83 -4.88
N CYS A 123 15.74 10.56 -4.85
CA CYS A 123 14.48 10.18 -4.19
C CYS A 123 14.50 10.56 -2.71
N LYS A 124 15.64 10.36 -2.00
CA LYS A 124 15.79 10.77 -0.60
C LYS A 124 15.81 12.29 -0.40
N ASN A 125 16.14 13.05 -1.43
CA ASN A 125 16.10 14.51 -1.46
C ASN A 125 14.75 15.06 -1.95
N ASP A 126 13.76 14.19 -2.20
CA ASP A 126 12.47 14.51 -2.83
C ASP A 126 12.57 15.19 -4.22
N ASP A 127 13.74 15.11 -4.88
CA ASP A 127 13.93 15.61 -6.26
C ASP A 127 13.56 14.52 -7.27
N LEU A 128 12.25 14.23 -7.34
CA LEU A 128 11.71 13.12 -8.14
C LEU A 128 11.99 13.27 -9.65
N VAL A 129 12.15 14.51 -10.13
CA VAL A 129 12.45 14.81 -11.54
C VAL A 129 13.86 14.37 -11.90
N LYS A 130 14.86 14.71 -11.06
CA LYS A 130 16.22 14.24 -11.27
C LYS A 130 16.34 12.75 -11.05
N ALA A 131 15.65 12.19 -10.05
CA ALA A 131 15.62 10.75 -9.80
C ALA A 131 15.14 9.99 -11.04
N LYS A 132 14.01 10.39 -11.63
CA LYS A 132 13.49 9.81 -12.87
C LYS A 132 14.49 9.90 -14.02
N SER A 133 15.11 11.07 -14.20
CA SER A 133 16.12 11.27 -15.24
C SER A 133 17.32 10.32 -15.09
N CYS A 134 17.74 10.05 -13.84
CA CYS A 134 18.82 9.10 -13.55
C CYS A 134 18.42 7.66 -13.92
N PHE A 135 17.22 7.21 -13.53
CA PHE A 135 16.76 5.85 -13.86
C PHE A 135 16.51 5.66 -15.37
N GLU A 136 16.01 6.68 -16.07
CA GLU A 136 15.90 6.66 -17.53
C GLU A 136 17.28 6.61 -18.20
N GLY A 137 18.27 7.35 -17.66
CA GLY A 137 19.67 7.28 -18.08
C GLY A 137 20.24 5.87 -17.93
N ALA A 138 20.07 5.25 -16.76
CA ALA A 138 20.48 3.87 -16.50
C ALA A 138 19.89 2.88 -17.53
N LEU A 139 18.61 3.01 -17.86
CA LEU A 139 17.94 2.13 -18.82
C LEU A 139 18.36 2.34 -20.27
N LYS A 140 18.89 3.52 -20.64
CA LYS A 140 19.50 3.75 -21.97
C LYS A 140 20.81 2.97 -22.12
N GLU A 141 21.59 2.87 -21.05
CA GLU A 141 22.86 2.13 -21.03
C GLU A 141 22.62 0.62 -20.94
N LYS A 142 21.80 0.17 -19.97
CA LYS A 142 21.45 -1.24 -19.80
C LYS A 142 20.11 -1.39 -19.10
N ARG A 143 19.23 -2.20 -19.70
CA ARG A 143 17.98 -2.62 -19.05
C ARG A 143 18.29 -3.36 -17.76
N ASN A 144 17.71 -2.92 -16.63
CA ASN A 144 17.95 -3.49 -15.32
C ASN A 144 16.73 -3.35 -14.40
N LYS A 145 16.57 -4.27 -13.45
CA LYS A 145 15.41 -4.34 -12.55
C LYS A 145 15.30 -3.14 -11.61
N ILE A 146 16.43 -2.58 -11.16
CA ILE A 146 16.45 -1.50 -10.16
C ILE A 146 15.81 -0.23 -10.73
N SER A 147 16.26 0.21 -11.91
CA SER A 147 15.68 1.39 -12.57
C SER A 147 14.21 1.18 -12.92
N LEU A 148 13.83 -0.03 -13.38
CA LEU A 148 12.43 -0.36 -13.71
C LEU A 148 11.51 -0.27 -12.49
N ARG A 149 11.92 -0.83 -11.34
CA ARG A 149 11.17 -0.72 -10.08
C ARG A 149 11.02 0.74 -9.66
N ASN A 150 12.09 1.52 -9.69
CA ASN A 150 12.04 2.91 -9.26
C ASN A 150 11.21 3.79 -10.20
N LEU A 151 11.31 3.62 -11.52
CA LEU A 151 10.44 4.30 -12.49
C LEU A 151 8.97 3.89 -12.34
N SER A 152 8.72 2.62 -12.04
CA SER A 152 7.38 2.12 -11.73
C SER A 152 6.76 2.90 -10.56
N ILE A 153 7.52 3.16 -9.49
CA ILE A 153 7.07 3.98 -8.36
C ILE A 153 6.84 5.43 -8.79
N LEU A 154 7.87 6.07 -9.35
CA LEU A 154 7.87 7.52 -9.63
C LEU A 154 6.75 7.93 -10.58
N ILE A 155 6.57 7.20 -11.69
CA ILE A 155 5.59 7.59 -12.72
C ILE A 155 4.16 7.50 -12.19
N ARG A 156 3.85 6.54 -11.30
CA ARG A 156 2.51 6.47 -10.68
C ARG A 156 2.21 7.61 -9.72
N GLN A 157 3.24 8.30 -9.25
CA GLN A 157 3.16 9.43 -8.32
C GLN A 157 3.34 10.78 -9.02
N GLU A 158 3.60 10.79 -10.33
CA GLU A 158 3.76 12.04 -11.07
C GLU A 158 2.47 12.86 -11.04
N ASN A 159 2.64 14.17 -10.87
CA ASN A 159 1.57 15.13 -11.00
C ASN A 159 0.95 15.02 -12.40
N TYR A 160 -0.38 15.04 -12.44
CA TYR A 160 -1.15 14.97 -13.68
C TYR A 160 -2.14 16.12 -13.73
N THR A 161 -2.41 16.62 -14.94
CA THR A 161 -3.42 17.68 -15.16
C THR A 161 -4.75 17.10 -15.66
N THR A 162 -4.70 15.93 -16.32
CA THR A 162 -5.87 15.26 -16.88
C THR A 162 -6.02 13.83 -16.34
N ARG A 163 -7.24 13.28 -16.44
CA ARG A 163 -7.51 11.90 -16.05
C ARG A 163 -6.80 10.91 -16.98
N GLU A 164 -6.70 11.25 -18.26
CA GLU A 164 -6.05 10.44 -19.28
C GLU A 164 -4.55 10.30 -18.97
N GLN A 165 -3.89 11.40 -18.59
CA GLN A 165 -2.48 11.37 -18.16
C GLN A 165 -2.28 10.52 -16.90
N LYS A 166 -3.21 10.61 -15.93
CA LYS A 166 -3.19 9.74 -14.74
C LYS A 166 -3.26 8.25 -15.13
N ILE A 167 -4.18 7.89 -16.02
CA ILE A 167 -4.36 6.51 -16.49
C ILE A 167 -3.08 6.02 -17.19
N GLU A 168 -2.55 6.82 -18.12
CA GLU A 168 -1.32 6.50 -18.85
C GLU A 168 -0.14 6.28 -17.89
N ASN A 169 0.02 7.15 -16.90
CA ASN A 169 1.05 7.03 -15.88
C ASN A 169 0.92 5.73 -15.07
N ILE A 170 -0.31 5.37 -14.67
CA ILE A 170 -0.57 4.13 -13.92
C ILE A 170 -0.28 2.90 -14.77
N GLU A 171 -0.70 2.88 -16.03
CA GLU A 171 -0.44 1.78 -16.96
C GLU A 171 1.05 1.60 -17.25
N LYS A 172 1.77 2.70 -17.51
CA LYS A 172 3.24 2.70 -17.66
C LYS A 172 3.94 2.21 -16.39
N GLY A 173 3.49 2.67 -15.23
CA GLY A 173 4.02 2.19 -13.96
C GLY A 173 3.85 0.67 -13.79
N LEU A 174 2.67 0.14 -14.15
CA LEU A 174 2.40 -1.29 -14.13
C LEU A 174 3.25 -2.06 -15.15
N SER A 175 3.50 -1.52 -16.35
CA SER A 175 4.37 -2.17 -17.33
C SER A 175 5.81 -2.27 -16.82
N PHE A 176 6.36 -1.21 -16.22
CA PHE A 176 7.71 -1.25 -15.65
C PHE A 176 7.84 -2.27 -14.50
N ALA A 177 6.82 -2.38 -13.64
CA ALA A 177 6.84 -3.39 -12.56
C ALA A 177 6.85 -4.82 -13.12
N LYS A 178 6.01 -5.10 -14.13
CA LYS A 178 5.96 -6.42 -14.80
C LYS A 178 7.28 -6.75 -15.48
N GLU A 179 7.90 -5.77 -16.11
CA GLU A 179 9.19 -5.94 -16.77
C GLU A 179 10.33 -6.20 -15.78
N ALA A 180 10.34 -5.54 -14.62
CA ALA A 180 11.32 -5.80 -13.57
C ALA A 180 11.31 -7.28 -13.13
N ILE A 181 10.11 -7.87 -13.01
CA ILE A 181 9.92 -9.30 -12.73
C ILE A 181 10.37 -10.20 -13.88
N GLN A 182 10.17 -9.79 -15.14
CA GLN A 182 10.66 -10.56 -16.28
C GLN A 182 12.19 -10.65 -16.29
N LEU A 183 12.88 -9.60 -15.83
CA LEU A 183 14.34 -9.63 -15.69
C LEU A 183 14.81 -10.50 -14.52
N ASP A 184 14.07 -10.53 -13.41
CA ASP A 184 14.39 -11.38 -12.26
C ASP A 184 13.12 -11.82 -11.51
N PRO A 185 12.61 -13.04 -11.77
CA PRO A 185 11.43 -13.57 -11.10
C PRO A 185 11.61 -13.87 -9.61
N TYR A 186 12.85 -13.91 -9.11
CA TYR A 186 13.17 -14.21 -7.71
C TYR A 186 13.34 -12.96 -6.85
N ASP A 187 13.32 -11.77 -7.46
CA ASP A 187 13.45 -10.49 -6.76
C ASP A 187 12.16 -10.12 -6.02
N GLY A 188 12.12 -10.36 -4.71
CA GLY A 188 10.95 -10.06 -3.87
C GLY A 188 10.54 -8.59 -3.90
N LEU A 189 11.51 -7.67 -3.98
CA LEU A 189 11.23 -6.24 -4.08
C LEU A 189 10.47 -5.89 -5.36
N SER A 190 10.82 -6.49 -6.51
CA SER A 190 10.06 -6.33 -7.75
C SER A 190 8.62 -6.83 -7.59
N TRP A 191 8.40 -7.92 -6.84
CA TRP A 191 7.06 -8.44 -6.57
C TRP A 191 6.25 -7.48 -5.69
N ALA A 192 6.87 -6.88 -4.67
CA ALA A 192 6.25 -5.85 -3.84
C ALA A 192 5.85 -4.62 -4.69
N ILE A 193 6.72 -4.17 -5.59
CA ILE A 193 6.43 -3.04 -6.49
C ILE A 193 5.31 -3.39 -7.48
N LEU A 194 5.25 -4.63 -7.96
CA LEU A 194 4.13 -5.10 -8.79
C LEU A 194 2.81 -5.10 -8.04
N GLY A 195 2.80 -5.52 -6.77
CA GLY A 195 1.63 -5.40 -5.89
C GLY A 195 1.17 -3.95 -5.77
N ASN A 196 2.11 -3.03 -5.48
CA ASN A 196 1.82 -1.59 -5.42
C ASN A 196 1.27 -1.06 -6.74
N ALA A 197 1.78 -1.54 -7.88
CA ALA A 197 1.31 -1.14 -9.21
C ALA A 197 -0.13 -1.61 -9.48
N TYR A 198 -0.46 -2.84 -9.11
CA TYR A 198 -1.83 -3.35 -9.19
C TYR A 198 -2.78 -2.59 -8.25
N LEU A 199 -2.30 -2.22 -7.05
CA LEU A 199 -3.07 -1.40 -6.12
C LEU A 199 -3.39 -0.02 -6.72
N SER A 200 -2.38 0.68 -7.26
CA SER A 200 -2.59 1.94 -7.98
C SER A 200 -3.52 1.79 -9.18
N HIS A 201 -3.41 0.69 -9.94
CA HIS A 201 -4.33 0.39 -11.06
C HIS A 201 -5.78 0.22 -10.60
N PHE A 202 -6.00 -0.53 -9.51
CA PHE A 202 -7.33 -0.78 -8.96
C PHE A 202 -8.03 0.52 -8.54
N PHE A 203 -7.32 1.40 -7.82
CA PHE A 203 -7.89 2.64 -7.31
C PHE A 203 -7.80 3.84 -8.27
N GLY A 204 -6.92 3.81 -9.25
CA GLY A 204 -6.72 4.94 -10.15
C GLY A 204 -7.47 4.81 -11.48
N ILE A 205 -7.77 3.58 -11.91
CA ILE A 205 -8.41 3.31 -13.21
C ILE A 205 -9.78 2.69 -13.00
N GLN A 206 -9.81 1.44 -12.53
CA GLN A 206 -11.04 0.67 -12.38
C GLN A 206 -10.90 -0.37 -11.27
N GLN A 207 -11.89 -0.40 -10.38
CA GLN A 207 -11.97 -1.31 -9.25
C GLN A 207 -12.39 -2.73 -9.68
N HIS A 208 -11.61 -3.38 -10.55
CA HIS A 208 -11.89 -4.73 -10.99
C HIS A 208 -11.42 -5.76 -9.93
N PRO A 209 -12.27 -6.70 -9.46
CA PRO A 209 -11.90 -7.63 -8.38
C PRO A 209 -10.64 -8.48 -8.68
N ASN A 210 -10.44 -8.84 -9.95
CA ASN A 210 -9.24 -9.57 -10.37
C ASN A 210 -7.94 -8.80 -10.14
N THR A 211 -7.96 -7.47 -10.23
CA THR A 211 -6.77 -6.63 -9.99
C THR A 211 -6.33 -6.69 -8.54
N LEU A 212 -7.26 -6.70 -7.58
CA LEU A 212 -6.92 -6.93 -6.16
C LEU A 212 -6.38 -8.33 -5.89
N LYS A 213 -6.93 -9.35 -6.55
CA LYS A 213 -6.38 -10.73 -6.46
C LYS A 213 -4.94 -10.78 -6.96
N GLN A 214 -4.63 -10.10 -8.06
CA GLN A 214 -3.27 -9.98 -8.59
C GLN A 214 -2.36 -9.22 -7.63
N CYS A 215 -2.85 -8.12 -7.03
CA CYS A 215 -2.14 -7.35 -6.00
C CYS A 215 -1.71 -8.24 -4.82
N LEU A 216 -2.67 -8.94 -4.19
CA LEU A 216 -2.39 -9.81 -3.04
C LEU A 216 -1.50 -11.01 -3.40
N SER A 217 -1.66 -11.57 -4.60
CA SER A 217 -0.77 -12.63 -5.10
C SER A 217 0.67 -12.13 -5.24
N ALA A 218 0.86 -10.93 -5.77
CA ALA A 218 2.18 -10.31 -5.88
C ALA A 218 2.82 -10.04 -4.50
N TYR A 219 2.05 -9.55 -3.53
CA TYR A 219 2.56 -9.41 -2.16
C TYR A 219 2.92 -10.75 -1.52
N SER A 220 2.08 -11.78 -1.67
CA SER A 220 2.39 -13.12 -1.17
C SER A 220 3.65 -13.71 -1.80
N GLN A 221 3.92 -13.41 -3.07
CA GLN A 221 5.16 -13.81 -3.73
C GLN A 221 6.37 -13.00 -3.22
N ALA A 222 6.20 -11.71 -2.92
CA ALA A 222 7.24 -10.88 -2.31
C ALA A 222 7.65 -11.40 -0.92
N GLU A 223 6.69 -11.87 -0.12
CA GLU A 223 6.96 -12.39 1.24
C GLU A 223 7.81 -13.67 1.29
N LYS A 224 8.02 -14.34 0.15
CA LYS A 224 8.92 -15.49 0.07
C LYS A 224 10.40 -15.07 0.08
N ASP A 225 10.69 -13.82 -0.25
CA ASP A 225 12.04 -13.26 -0.23
C ASP A 225 12.35 -12.66 1.15
N ILE A 226 13.57 -12.91 1.65
CA ILE A 226 13.99 -12.50 3.00
C ILE A 226 14.06 -10.98 3.14
N VAL A 227 14.47 -10.27 2.09
CA VAL A 227 14.61 -8.82 2.11
C VAL A 227 13.22 -8.20 2.05
N ALA A 228 12.43 -8.57 1.03
CA ALA A 228 11.12 -7.97 0.80
C ALA A 228 10.13 -8.22 1.95
N LYS A 229 10.08 -9.44 2.52
CA LYS A 229 9.19 -9.73 3.67
C LYS A 229 9.49 -8.89 4.91
N SER A 230 10.69 -8.32 4.99
CA SER A 230 11.16 -7.50 6.12
C SER A 230 11.09 -6.00 5.83
N THR A 231 10.40 -5.60 4.75
CA THR A 231 10.15 -4.20 4.41
C THR A 231 8.82 -3.74 4.99
N SER A 232 8.84 -2.60 5.69
CA SER A 232 7.63 -2.03 6.30
C SER A 232 6.58 -1.63 5.25
N ASP A 233 7.01 -1.05 4.13
CA ASP A 233 6.11 -0.55 3.07
C ASP A 233 5.24 -1.65 2.45
N LEU A 234 5.78 -2.88 2.32
CA LEU A 234 5.04 -4.05 1.84
C LEU A 234 3.84 -4.32 2.74
N HIS A 235 4.08 -4.43 4.05
CA HIS A 235 3.07 -4.72 5.05
C HIS A 235 2.05 -3.60 5.17
N TYR A 236 2.49 -2.34 5.12
CA TYR A 236 1.58 -1.20 5.13
C TYR A 236 0.60 -1.24 3.94
N ASN A 237 1.11 -1.40 2.72
CA ASN A 237 0.27 -1.44 1.52
C ASN A 237 -0.63 -2.69 1.46
N LYS A 238 -0.16 -3.81 1.99
CA LYS A 238 -0.96 -5.02 2.20
C LYS A 238 -2.10 -4.77 3.18
N GLY A 239 -1.83 -4.06 4.28
CA GLY A 239 -2.84 -3.63 5.27
C GLY A 239 -3.91 -2.71 4.67
N ILE A 240 -3.51 -1.73 3.85
CA ILE A 240 -4.46 -0.89 3.09
C ILE A 240 -5.36 -1.74 2.18
N THR A 241 -4.78 -2.73 1.51
CA THR A 241 -5.51 -3.64 0.61
C THR A 241 -6.54 -4.46 1.36
N PHE A 242 -6.14 -5.10 2.47
CA PHE A 242 -7.05 -5.89 3.30
C PHE A 242 -8.15 -5.04 3.94
N LYS A 243 -7.82 -3.82 4.38
CA LYS A 243 -8.81 -2.90 4.93
C LYS A 243 -9.89 -2.57 3.90
N TYR A 244 -9.52 -2.31 2.65
CA TYR A 244 -10.50 -2.06 1.58
C TYR A 244 -11.40 -3.28 1.33
N GLN A 245 -10.83 -4.49 1.38
CA GLN A 245 -11.58 -5.75 1.27
C GLN A 245 -12.35 -6.12 2.54
N GLU A 246 -12.28 -5.28 3.59
CA GLU A 246 -12.93 -5.51 4.88
C GLU A 246 -12.43 -6.77 5.62
N GLU A 247 -11.23 -7.23 5.25
CA GLU A 247 -10.47 -8.28 5.95
C GLU A 247 -9.74 -7.66 7.16
N TYR A 248 -10.53 -7.17 8.12
CA TYR A 248 -10.05 -6.26 9.16
C TYR A 248 -8.96 -6.83 10.07
N LYS A 249 -9.03 -8.13 10.38
CA LYS A 249 -8.01 -8.79 11.19
C LYS A 249 -6.65 -8.75 10.48
N LEU A 250 -6.63 -9.15 9.21
CA LEU A 250 -5.42 -9.15 8.39
C LEU A 250 -4.89 -7.72 8.19
N ALA A 251 -5.77 -6.74 8.03
CA ALA A 251 -5.38 -5.33 7.96
C ALA A 251 -4.67 -4.85 9.24
N LEU A 252 -5.24 -5.14 10.42
CA LEU A 252 -4.64 -4.79 11.71
C LEU A 252 -3.28 -5.47 11.91
N GLU A 253 -3.19 -6.76 11.60
CA GLU A 253 -1.94 -7.54 11.68
C GLU A 253 -0.87 -6.94 10.75
N SER A 254 -1.21 -6.62 9.51
CA SER A 254 -0.27 -6.01 8.55
C SER A 254 0.19 -4.61 8.96
N PHE A 255 -0.67 -3.77 9.53
CA PHE A 255 -0.23 -2.46 10.05
C PHE A 255 0.69 -2.60 11.27
N ASN A 256 0.43 -3.58 12.13
CA ASN A 256 1.30 -3.91 13.25
C ASN A 256 2.64 -4.47 12.76
N GLU A 257 2.67 -5.36 11.76
CA GLU A 257 3.91 -5.87 11.15
C GLU A 257 4.75 -4.74 10.54
N ALA A 258 4.14 -3.81 9.81
CA ALA A 258 4.81 -2.62 9.30
C ALA A 258 5.48 -1.82 10.45
N SER A 259 4.72 -1.53 11.51
CA SER A 259 5.23 -0.82 12.69
C SER A 259 6.39 -1.55 13.38
N LEU A 260 6.41 -2.89 13.35
CA LEU A 260 7.48 -3.68 13.93
C LEU A 260 8.77 -3.64 13.10
N TYR A 261 8.65 -3.66 11.77
CA TYR A 261 9.82 -3.57 10.88
C TYR A 261 10.41 -2.16 10.79
N ASP A 262 9.59 -1.13 11.00
CA ASP A 262 10.05 0.25 11.14
C ASP A 262 9.30 1.01 12.25
N PRO A 263 9.79 0.94 13.50
CA PRO A 263 9.18 1.65 14.63
C PRO A 263 9.30 3.17 14.54
N THR A 264 10.13 3.71 13.64
CA THR A 264 10.29 5.16 13.45
C THR A 264 9.26 5.75 12.49
N TRP A 265 8.56 4.90 11.74
CA TRP A 265 7.48 5.30 10.85
C TRP A 265 6.15 5.25 11.62
N GLU A 266 5.56 6.41 11.92
CA GLU A 266 4.39 6.52 12.80
C GLU A 266 3.09 6.08 12.11
N GLN A 267 2.98 6.31 10.80
CA GLN A 267 1.77 6.17 9.99
C GLN A 267 1.14 4.76 10.07
N PRO A 268 1.89 3.63 10.02
CA PRO A 268 1.29 2.31 10.22
C PRO A 268 0.65 2.14 11.60
N GLY A 269 1.31 2.60 12.66
CA GLY A 269 0.78 2.55 14.03
C GLY A 269 -0.45 3.44 14.20
N GLU A 270 -0.49 4.60 13.54
CA GLU A 270 -1.69 5.44 13.47
C GLU A 270 -2.82 4.73 12.73
N LYS A 271 -2.57 4.13 11.57
CA LYS A 271 -3.59 3.39 10.79
C LYS A 271 -4.16 2.21 11.56
N GLU A 272 -3.33 1.48 12.31
CA GLU A 272 -3.78 0.41 13.21
C GLU A 272 -4.74 0.95 14.28
N LYS A 273 -4.35 2.03 14.99
CA LYS A 273 -5.17 2.68 16.02
C LYS A 273 -6.49 3.23 15.46
N GLN A 274 -6.44 3.85 14.28
CA GLN A 274 -7.62 4.38 13.57
C GLN A 274 -8.60 3.25 13.26
N LEU A 275 -8.12 2.15 12.67
CA LEU A 275 -8.96 1.01 12.33
C LEU A 275 -9.54 0.34 13.58
N LEU A 276 -8.74 0.18 14.63
CA LEU A 276 -9.21 -0.42 15.88
C LEU A 276 -10.33 0.39 16.52
N ARG A 277 -10.18 1.72 16.60
CA ARG A 277 -11.22 2.61 17.13
C ARG A 277 -12.49 2.58 16.28
N TYR A 278 -12.35 2.59 14.95
CA TYR A 278 -13.49 2.43 14.04
C TYR A 278 -14.28 1.15 14.33
N LEU A 279 -13.60 0.00 14.46
CA LEU A 279 -14.26 -1.28 14.76
C LEU A 279 -14.89 -1.32 16.15
N GLN A 280 -14.26 -0.69 17.15
CA GLN A 280 -14.84 -0.54 18.49
C GLN A 280 -16.13 0.29 18.43
N GLU A 281 -16.14 1.39 17.67
CA GLU A 281 -17.33 2.22 17.48
C GLU A 281 -18.45 1.45 16.76
N VAL A 282 -18.12 0.67 15.73
CA VAL A 282 -19.08 -0.23 15.06
C VAL A 282 -19.68 -1.21 16.06
N GLN A 283 -18.85 -1.92 16.82
CA GLN A 283 -19.30 -2.92 17.80
C GLN A 283 -20.20 -2.30 18.88
N ASP A 284 -19.81 -1.14 19.42
CA ASP A 284 -20.58 -0.41 20.42
C ASP A 284 -21.95 0.02 19.87
N LEU A 285 -21.99 0.59 18.66
CA LEU A 285 -23.24 1.04 18.04
C LEU A 285 -24.16 -0.12 17.66
N VAL A 286 -23.62 -1.26 17.24
CA VAL A 286 -24.42 -2.48 17.03
C VAL A 286 -25.00 -2.97 18.35
N THR A 287 -24.19 -3.06 19.40
CA THR A 287 -24.59 -3.58 20.73
C THR A 287 -25.65 -2.69 21.39
N THR A 288 -25.50 -1.37 21.26
CA THR A 288 -26.38 -0.36 21.87
C THR A 288 -27.56 0.05 20.98
N LYS A 289 -27.72 -0.57 19.81
CA LYS A 289 -28.75 -0.22 18.81
C LYS A 289 -28.72 1.27 18.43
N GLY A 290 -27.52 1.77 18.14
CA GLY A 290 -27.27 3.17 17.79
C GLY A 290 -27.47 4.14 18.95
N LYS A 291 -27.39 3.65 20.21
CA LYS A 291 -27.69 4.40 21.44
C LYS A 291 -29.07 5.06 21.44
N LEU A 292 -30.03 4.48 20.70
CA LEU A 292 -31.39 5.00 20.60
C LEU A 292 -32.20 4.66 21.84
N LYS A 293 -33.00 5.63 22.31
CA LYS A 293 -34.00 5.37 23.36
C LYS A 293 -35.02 4.31 22.89
N PRO A 294 -35.46 3.38 23.76
CA PRO A 294 -36.40 2.31 23.38
C PRO A 294 -37.66 2.81 22.65
N LYS A 295 -38.24 3.92 23.10
CA LYS A 295 -39.41 4.55 22.47
C LYS A 295 -39.13 4.97 21.01
N LYS A 296 -37.97 5.57 20.75
CA LYS A 296 -37.58 6.01 19.40
C LYS A 296 -37.30 4.82 18.49
N LEU A 297 -36.63 3.79 19.02
CA LEU A 297 -36.40 2.54 18.29
C LEU A 297 -37.73 1.87 17.92
N HIS A 298 -38.68 1.78 18.85
CA HIS A 298 -40.00 1.22 18.59
C HIS A 298 -40.74 1.98 17.47
N GLN A 299 -40.72 3.32 17.52
CA GLN A 299 -41.29 4.16 16.44
C GLN A 299 -40.66 3.87 15.07
N ILE A 300 -39.34 3.70 15.03
CA ILE A 300 -38.62 3.35 13.80
C ILE A 300 -39.11 1.99 13.28
N LEU A 301 -39.12 0.96 14.13
CA LEU A 301 -39.54 -0.40 13.75
C LEU A 301 -40.97 -0.45 13.21
N THR A 302 -41.92 0.22 13.87
CA THR A 302 -43.32 0.26 13.41
C THR A 302 -43.52 1.01 12.09
N SER A 303 -42.53 1.79 11.66
CA SER A 303 -42.61 2.59 10.42
C SER A 303 -41.96 1.91 9.20
N ILE A 304 -41.46 0.69 9.36
CA ILE A 304 -40.89 -0.11 8.26
C ILE A 304 -42.05 -0.76 7.50
N ASP A 305 -42.18 -0.45 6.22
CA ASP A 305 -43.26 -0.94 5.34
C ASP A 305 -42.66 -1.35 4.00
N SER A 306 -43.05 -2.51 3.46
CA SER A 306 -42.53 -3.03 2.18
C SER A 306 -42.73 -2.09 0.98
N LYS A 307 -43.64 -1.11 1.05
CA LYS A 307 -43.77 -0.01 0.06
C LYS A 307 -42.50 0.85 -0.02
N GLN A 308 -41.64 0.81 0.99
CA GLN A 308 -40.34 1.51 1.03
C GLN A 308 -39.26 0.84 0.17
N LEU A 309 -39.51 -0.37 -0.34
CA LEU A 309 -38.66 -1.01 -1.34
C LEU A 309 -38.54 -0.20 -2.64
N GLY A 310 -39.47 0.74 -2.87
CA GLY A 310 -39.49 1.58 -4.08
C GLY A 310 -39.51 0.72 -5.35
N PRO A 311 -38.59 0.93 -6.32
CA PRO A 311 -38.56 0.15 -7.55
C PRO A 311 -38.32 -1.35 -7.34
N TYR A 312 -37.79 -1.76 -6.19
CA TYR A 312 -37.55 -3.18 -5.90
C TYR A 312 -38.79 -3.94 -5.44
N GLY A 313 -39.87 -3.25 -5.05
CA GLY A 313 -41.12 -3.90 -4.64
C GLY A 313 -42.01 -4.39 -5.81
N GLY A 314 -41.76 -3.91 -7.03
CA GLY A 314 -42.67 -4.05 -8.18
C GLY A 314 -42.20 -4.93 -9.36
N GLY A 315 -40.96 -5.42 -9.35
CA GLY A 315 -40.54 -6.51 -10.27
C GLY A 315 -39.85 -6.12 -11.59
N SER A 316 -39.00 -5.10 -11.62
CA SER A 316 -38.05 -4.90 -12.72
C SER A 316 -36.67 -4.49 -12.21
N TYR A 317 -36.01 -5.44 -11.53
CA TYR A 317 -34.57 -5.33 -11.25
C TYR A 317 -33.80 -5.94 -12.44
N ILE A 318 -32.73 -5.28 -12.85
CA ILE A 318 -31.78 -5.85 -13.79
C ILE A 318 -30.58 -6.28 -12.96
N SER A 319 -30.29 -7.57 -12.94
CA SER A 319 -29.16 -8.14 -12.21
C SER A 319 -27.84 -7.63 -12.78
N SER A 320 -26.74 -7.86 -12.07
CA SER A 320 -25.40 -7.59 -12.58
C SER A 320 -25.09 -8.36 -13.87
N LYS A 321 -25.84 -9.42 -14.19
CA LYS A 321 -25.74 -10.23 -15.42
C LYS A 321 -26.58 -9.66 -16.59
N GLY A 322 -27.33 -8.58 -16.38
CA GLY A 322 -28.18 -7.96 -17.40
C GLY A 322 -29.55 -8.61 -17.56
N GLU A 323 -29.90 -9.55 -16.68
CA GLU A 323 -31.15 -10.29 -16.73
C GLU A 323 -32.21 -9.62 -15.86
N GLN A 324 -33.46 -9.61 -16.33
CA GLN A 324 -34.58 -9.12 -15.53
C GLN A 324 -34.90 -10.14 -14.44
N ALA A 325 -34.79 -9.72 -13.18
CA ALA A 325 -35.07 -10.54 -12.02
C ALA A 325 -36.12 -9.87 -11.12
N LYS A 326 -36.88 -10.70 -10.40
CA LYS A 326 -37.80 -10.24 -9.36
C LYS A 326 -37.14 -10.46 -8.00
N LEU A 327 -36.96 -9.36 -7.27
CA LEU A 327 -36.34 -9.43 -5.95
C LEU A 327 -37.34 -9.93 -4.91
N THR A 328 -36.88 -10.85 -4.06
CA THR A 328 -37.64 -11.33 -2.89
C THR A 328 -37.15 -10.62 -1.64
N GLU A 329 -38.05 -9.93 -0.93
CA GLU A 329 -37.73 -9.32 0.37
C GLU A 329 -37.40 -10.41 1.40
N ILE A 330 -36.24 -10.30 2.06
CA ILE A 330 -35.83 -11.18 3.15
C ILE A 330 -35.45 -10.38 4.40
N SER A 331 -35.55 -11.02 5.56
CA SER A 331 -35.06 -10.44 6.83
C SER A 331 -33.55 -10.52 6.93
N TYR A 332 -32.93 -9.69 7.78
CA TYR A 332 -31.47 -9.66 7.91
C TYR A 332 -30.90 -11.01 8.42
N ASN A 333 -31.62 -11.68 9.32
CA ASN A 333 -31.21 -12.98 9.85
C ASN A 333 -31.33 -14.13 8.83
N SER A 334 -32.14 -13.96 7.79
CA SER A 334 -32.32 -14.96 6.74
C SER A 334 -31.24 -14.91 5.65
N MET A 335 -30.38 -13.88 5.65
CA MET A 335 -29.29 -13.78 4.70
C MET A 335 -28.20 -14.82 4.97
N LYS A 336 -27.53 -15.27 3.90
CA LYS A 336 -26.36 -16.14 3.96
C LYS A 336 -25.08 -15.33 3.72
N PRO A 337 -23.91 -15.72 4.28
CA PRO A 337 -22.63 -15.14 3.90
C PRO A 337 -22.39 -15.21 2.40
N GLY A 338 -21.75 -14.19 1.83
CA GLY A 338 -21.55 -14.02 0.40
C GLY A 338 -22.71 -13.29 -0.29
N LEU A 339 -22.80 -13.45 -1.62
CA LEU A 339 -23.80 -12.79 -2.45
C LEU A 339 -25.17 -13.47 -2.29
N ASN A 340 -26.20 -12.69 -1.97
CA ASN A 340 -27.59 -13.16 -1.90
C ASN A 340 -28.35 -12.77 -3.17
N GLU A 341 -28.15 -13.51 -4.27
CA GLU A 341 -28.79 -13.27 -5.57
C GLU A 341 -30.33 -13.23 -5.48
N GLU A 342 -30.95 -12.34 -6.26
CA GLU A 342 -32.40 -12.15 -6.34
C GLU A 342 -33.10 -11.82 -5.00
N LYS A 343 -32.33 -11.40 -3.99
CA LYS A 343 -32.86 -10.96 -2.70
C LYS A 343 -32.78 -9.45 -2.55
N VAL A 344 -33.67 -8.89 -1.74
CA VAL A 344 -33.60 -7.50 -1.30
C VAL A 344 -33.81 -7.44 0.20
N ILE A 345 -33.05 -6.59 0.86
CA ILE A 345 -33.25 -6.29 2.28
C ILE A 345 -33.79 -4.87 2.43
N LEU A 346 -34.60 -4.66 3.45
CA LEU A 346 -35.16 -3.36 3.82
C LEU A 346 -34.98 -3.14 5.32
N GLY A 347 -34.53 -1.95 5.69
CA GLY A 347 -34.58 -1.51 7.07
C GLY A 347 -34.46 -0.01 7.21
N LYS A 348 -34.36 0.46 8.44
CA LYS A 348 -34.21 1.88 8.76
C LYS A 348 -32.93 2.18 9.49
N VAL A 349 -32.27 3.26 9.11
CA VAL A 349 -31.00 3.71 9.68
C VAL A 349 -31.20 4.09 11.14
N ILE A 350 -30.31 3.61 12.01
CA ILE A 350 -30.34 3.88 13.45
C ILE A 350 -29.13 4.71 13.92
N CYS A 351 -28.01 4.64 13.22
CA CYS A 351 -26.82 5.47 13.45
C CYS A 351 -25.89 5.43 12.23
N SER A 352 -25.01 6.42 12.13
CA SER A 352 -23.84 6.43 11.26
C SER A 352 -22.58 6.25 12.11
N VAL A 353 -21.57 5.57 11.58
CA VAL A 353 -20.27 5.37 12.23
C VAL A 353 -19.29 6.38 11.66
N ARG A 354 -18.53 7.05 12.53
CA ARG A 354 -17.49 7.96 12.05
C ARG A 354 -16.30 7.14 11.54
N ASN A 355 -15.91 7.39 10.30
CA ASN A 355 -14.67 6.91 9.72
C ASN A 355 -13.73 8.10 9.53
N GLU A 356 -12.49 7.97 9.98
CA GLU A 356 -11.48 9.02 9.76
C GLU A 356 -10.96 9.02 8.33
N ASP A 357 -11.03 7.87 7.66
CA ASP A 357 -10.94 7.83 6.21
C ASP A 357 -12.31 8.16 5.60
N THR A 358 -12.32 8.83 4.46
CA THR A 358 -13.56 9.24 3.79
C THR A 358 -14.37 8.06 3.24
N VAL A 359 -13.74 6.89 3.09
CA VAL A 359 -14.32 5.68 2.49
C VAL A 359 -14.01 4.45 3.35
N PRO A 360 -15.00 3.56 3.59
CA PRO A 360 -16.41 3.67 3.21
C PRO A 360 -17.21 4.58 4.14
N PHE A 361 -18.39 5.01 3.68
CA PHE A 361 -19.44 5.54 4.55
C PHE A 361 -20.15 4.36 5.24
N THR A 362 -20.18 4.38 6.57
CA THR A 362 -20.69 3.26 7.36
C THR A 362 -21.89 3.67 8.19
N PHE A 363 -22.94 2.87 8.18
CA PHE A 363 -24.12 3.07 9.02
C PHE A 363 -24.68 1.74 9.52
N CYS A 364 -25.49 1.79 10.58
CA CYS A 364 -26.25 0.62 11.04
C CYS A 364 -27.74 0.85 10.75
N SER A 365 -28.44 -0.22 10.39
CA SER A 365 -29.89 -0.21 10.21
C SER A 365 -30.56 -1.38 10.93
N VAL A 366 -31.85 -1.25 11.18
CA VAL A 366 -32.71 -2.30 11.74
C VAL A 366 -33.78 -2.75 10.74
N ASP A 367 -34.02 -4.06 10.67
CA ASP A 367 -35.16 -4.61 9.93
C ASP A 367 -36.44 -4.67 10.78
N LYS A 368 -37.55 -5.11 10.18
CA LYS A 368 -38.85 -5.25 10.85
C LYS A 368 -38.84 -6.23 12.05
N ASN A 369 -37.87 -7.13 12.10
CA ASN A 369 -37.68 -8.09 13.19
C ASN A 369 -36.79 -7.53 14.31
N GLY A 370 -36.26 -6.31 14.16
CA GLY A 370 -35.35 -5.69 15.11
C GLY A 370 -33.91 -6.19 15.03
N SER A 371 -33.57 -6.93 13.98
CA SER A 371 -32.21 -7.39 13.68
C SER A 371 -31.39 -6.22 13.16
N ILE A 372 -30.10 -6.16 13.51
CA ILE A 372 -29.21 -5.07 13.11
C ILE A 372 -28.24 -5.57 12.06
N ILE A 373 -27.95 -4.71 11.09
CA ILE A 373 -26.88 -4.91 10.11
C ILE A 373 -26.00 -3.66 10.05
N VAL A 374 -24.69 -3.86 9.89
CA VAL A 374 -23.75 -2.80 9.51
C VAL A 374 -23.73 -2.72 7.99
N THR A 375 -23.80 -1.55 7.40
CA THR A 375 -23.68 -1.36 5.95
C THR A 375 -22.52 -0.43 5.65
N THR A 376 -21.60 -0.89 4.80
CA THR A 376 -20.50 -0.08 4.26
C THR A 376 -20.79 0.29 2.82
N VAL A 377 -20.75 1.58 2.51
CA VAL A 377 -21.03 2.13 1.18
C VAL A 377 -19.76 2.73 0.60
N PHE A 378 -19.29 2.12 -0.48
CA PHE A 378 -18.12 2.56 -1.23
C PHE A 378 -18.53 3.51 -2.36
N ASN A 379 -17.57 4.29 -2.86
CA ASN A 379 -17.75 5.24 -3.96
C ASN A 379 -18.89 6.25 -3.73
N LEU A 380 -19.15 6.62 -2.47
CA LEU A 380 -20.11 7.66 -2.13
C LEU A 380 -19.45 9.04 -2.20
N ALA A 381 -20.12 10.03 -2.79
CA ALA A 381 -19.62 11.39 -2.87
C ALA A 381 -19.49 12.04 -1.48
N ASP A 382 -18.45 12.86 -1.29
CA ASP A 382 -18.18 13.53 -0.02
C ASP A 382 -19.38 14.35 0.48
N GLY A 383 -19.65 14.25 1.78
CA GLY A 383 -20.79 14.90 2.43
C GLY A 383 -22.15 14.32 2.06
N LYS A 384 -22.21 13.21 1.32
CA LYS A 384 -23.44 12.44 1.09
C LYS A 384 -23.52 11.26 2.05
N GLY A 385 -24.73 10.75 2.26
CA GLY A 385 -25.00 9.67 3.21
C GLY A 385 -26.49 9.51 3.45
N VAL A 386 -26.81 8.63 4.40
CA VAL A 386 -28.16 8.45 4.93
C VAL A 386 -28.21 8.91 6.39
N ILE A 387 -29.39 9.32 6.85
CA ILE A 387 -29.59 9.82 8.21
C ILE A 387 -30.53 8.91 9.00
N ILE A 388 -30.52 9.05 10.34
CA ILE A 388 -31.34 8.25 11.24
C ILE A 388 -32.82 8.36 10.86
N GLY A 389 -33.47 7.21 10.67
CA GLY A 389 -34.88 7.08 10.31
C GLY A 389 -35.16 6.91 8.81
N ASP A 390 -34.16 7.16 7.94
CA ASP A 390 -34.25 6.86 6.51
C ASP A 390 -34.50 5.37 6.31
N SER A 391 -35.43 5.02 5.41
CA SER A 391 -35.60 3.64 4.95
C SER A 391 -34.60 3.35 3.84
N VAL A 392 -33.85 2.26 3.96
CA VAL A 392 -32.84 1.84 2.99
C VAL A 392 -33.15 0.44 2.50
N ALA A 393 -33.28 0.28 1.19
CA ALA A 393 -33.33 -1.03 0.55
C ALA A 393 -32.08 -1.30 -0.28
N ILE A 394 -31.53 -2.51 -0.13
CA ILE A 394 -30.29 -2.96 -0.77
C ILE A 394 -30.60 -4.26 -1.54
N PRO A 395 -30.49 -4.25 -2.88
CA PRO A 395 -30.65 -5.46 -3.69
C PRO A 395 -29.37 -6.29 -3.67
N GLU A 396 -29.54 -7.60 -3.80
CA GLU A 396 -28.47 -8.60 -3.87
C GLU A 396 -27.34 -8.38 -2.86
N PRO A 397 -27.65 -8.29 -1.54
CA PRO A 397 -26.67 -7.90 -0.55
C PRO A 397 -25.52 -8.92 -0.48
N PHE A 398 -24.29 -8.41 -0.51
CA PHE A 398 -23.10 -9.18 -0.22
C PHE A 398 -22.81 -9.12 1.28
N VAL A 399 -22.92 -10.26 1.95
CA VAL A 399 -22.90 -10.36 3.42
C VAL A 399 -21.59 -10.94 3.91
N THR A 400 -21.02 -10.31 4.93
CA THR A 400 -19.86 -10.82 5.67
C THR A 400 -20.18 -10.88 7.15
N ASP A 401 -19.89 -12.01 7.78
CA ASP A 401 -19.94 -12.17 9.23
C ASP A 401 -18.55 -11.86 9.80
N VAL A 402 -18.40 -10.70 10.44
CA VAL A 402 -17.15 -10.33 11.11
C VAL A 402 -17.14 -10.98 12.49
N ASN A 403 -16.19 -11.88 12.73
CA ASN A 403 -15.99 -12.54 14.01
C ASN A 403 -14.51 -12.80 14.27
N PHE A 404 -13.86 -11.94 15.04
CA PHE A 404 -12.47 -12.13 15.44
C PHE A 404 -12.11 -11.36 16.72
N SER A 405 -10.98 -11.76 17.31
CA SER A 405 -10.35 -11.04 18.42
C SER A 405 -9.03 -10.42 17.95
N TYR A 406 -8.71 -9.23 18.44
CA TYR A 406 -7.44 -8.57 18.20
C TYR A 406 -7.03 -7.74 19.42
N LYS A 407 -5.84 -8.03 19.98
CA LYS A 407 -5.43 -7.57 21.32
C LYS A 407 -6.54 -7.90 22.33
N ASP A 408 -6.97 -6.94 23.15
CA ASP A 408 -8.00 -7.13 24.17
C ASP A 408 -9.44 -6.92 23.65
N ASN A 409 -9.65 -6.85 22.33
CA ASN A 409 -10.94 -6.52 21.72
C ASN A 409 -11.55 -7.72 21.00
N ASN A 410 -12.87 -7.87 21.12
CA ASN A 410 -13.66 -8.87 20.40
C ASN A 410 -14.66 -8.16 19.48
N PHE A 411 -14.64 -8.53 18.20
CA PHE A 411 -15.52 -7.98 17.17
C PHE A 411 -16.42 -9.09 16.65
N SER A 412 -17.74 -8.91 16.80
CA SER A 412 -18.76 -9.83 16.34
C SER A 412 -19.97 -9.05 15.83
N PHE A 413 -20.05 -8.85 14.53
CA PHE A 413 -21.16 -8.19 13.88
C PHE A 413 -21.32 -8.65 12.42
N ARG A 414 -22.54 -8.58 11.91
CA ARG A 414 -22.84 -8.88 10.51
C ARG A 414 -22.87 -7.61 9.69
N MET A 415 -22.29 -7.66 8.49
CA MET A 415 -22.23 -6.53 7.58
C MET A 415 -22.72 -6.83 6.17
N VAL A 416 -23.14 -5.78 5.48
CA VAL A 416 -23.46 -5.75 4.06
C VAL A 416 -22.55 -4.74 3.37
N ARG A 417 -21.85 -5.21 2.34
CA ARG A 417 -21.01 -4.37 1.49
C ARG A 417 -21.80 -3.84 0.30
N VAL A 418 -21.73 -2.54 0.07
CA VAL A 418 -22.36 -1.85 -1.06
C VAL A 418 -21.27 -1.14 -1.88
N GLU A 419 -20.97 -1.67 -3.07
CA GLU A 419 -19.89 -1.14 -3.93
C GLU A 419 -20.19 0.23 -4.55
N THR A 420 -21.48 0.53 -4.75
CA THR A 420 -21.92 1.82 -5.31
C THR A 420 -23.23 2.25 -4.69
N PRO A 421 -23.40 3.53 -4.33
CA PRO A 421 -24.67 4.03 -3.80
C PRO A 421 -25.82 3.90 -4.79
N VAL A 422 -25.55 3.80 -6.09
CA VAL A 422 -26.58 3.81 -7.17
C VAL A 422 -27.52 2.61 -7.11
N ILE A 423 -27.13 1.52 -6.45
CA ILE A 423 -28.01 0.37 -6.23
C ILE A 423 -28.92 0.53 -5.00
N MET A 424 -28.71 1.55 -4.17
CA MET A 424 -29.52 1.75 -2.97
C MET A 424 -30.83 2.46 -3.32
N VAL A 425 -31.88 2.12 -2.58
CA VAL A 425 -33.11 2.89 -2.53
C VAL A 425 -33.22 3.50 -1.15
N VAL A 426 -33.31 4.83 -1.09
CA VAL A 426 -33.47 5.60 0.15
C VAL A 426 -34.81 6.31 0.11
N ASN A 427 -35.64 6.10 1.13
CA ASN A 427 -36.99 6.69 1.23
C ASN A 427 -37.82 6.46 -0.05
N SER A 428 -37.91 5.20 -0.49
CA SER A 428 -38.57 4.75 -1.72
C SER A 428 -37.98 5.28 -3.04
N LYS A 429 -36.90 6.06 -3.01
CA LYS A 429 -36.26 6.62 -4.22
C LYS A 429 -34.90 5.98 -4.47
N LYS A 430 -34.69 5.49 -5.69
CA LYS A 430 -33.38 4.97 -6.11
C LYS A 430 -32.36 6.10 -6.19
N LEU A 431 -31.17 5.88 -5.65
CA LEU A 431 -30.09 6.85 -5.72
C LEU A 431 -29.53 6.97 -7.13
N GLY A 432 -29.20 8.20 -7.53
CA GLY A 432 -28.65 8.51 -8.85
C GLY A 432 -27.13 8.57 -8.87
N ARG A 433 -26.55 8.61 -10.08
CA ARG A 433 -25.08 8.74 -10.30
C ARG A 433 -24.47 10.02 -9.71
N ASN A 434 -25.29 11.04 -9.45
CA ASN A 434 -24.89 12.29 -8.80
C ASN A 434 -24.42 12.11 -7.34
N LEU A 435 -24.67 10.95 -6.73
CA LEU A 435 -24.20 10.60 -5.38
C LEU A 435 -22.97 9.71 -5.40
N GLN A 436 -22.48 9.31 -6.57
CA GLN A 436 -21.31 8.47 -6.72
C GLN A 436 -20.04 9.32 -6.90
N ALA A 437 -19.02 9.06 -6.08
CA ALA A 437 -17.69 9.65 -6.25
C ALA A 437 -16.94 9.02 -7.43
N GLY A 438 -15.97 9.76 -7.98
CA GLY A 438 -14.93 9.14 -8.81
C GLY A 438 -14.00 8.28 -7.96
N VAL A 439 -13.38 7.26 -8.56
CA VAL A 439 -12.40 6.42 -7.86
C VAL A 439 -11.18 7.29 -7.49
N GLN A 440 -10.92 7.46 -6.19
CA GLN A 440 -9.77 8.20 -5.68
C GLN A 440 -9.05 7.37 -4.62
N MET A 441 -7.72 7.44 -4.61
CA MET A 441 -6.89 6.98 -3.49
C MET A 441 -5.77 7.98 -3.29
N SER A 442 -5.52 8.34 -2.03
CA SER A 442 -4.28 8.95 -1.58
C SER A 442 -3.26 7.84 -1.34
N ILE A 443 -2.21 7.79 -2.15
CA ILE A 443 -1.03 6.97 -1.86
C ILE A 443 -0.16 7.81 -0.92
N SER A 444 0.03 7.35 0.31
CA SER A 444 0.95 8.02 1.27
C SER A 444 2.39 7.55 1.01
N ARG A 445 3.34 8.49 1.01
CA ARG A 445 4.77 8.18 1.08
C ARG A 445 5.18 7.90 2.53
N LYS A 446 6.30 7.21 2.71
CA LYS A 446 7.03 7.19 4.00
C LYS A 446 7.61 8.58 4.35
N PHE A 447 7.80 9.43 3.34
CA PHE A 447 8.33 10.80 3.46
C PHE A 447 7.24 11.88 3.25
N ASP A 448 5.96 11.51 3.33
CA ASP A 448 4.83 12.46 3.42
C ASP A 448 4.40 12.62 4.88
#